data_AF-A0A971KBV4-F1
#
_entry.id   AF-A0A971KBV4-F1
#
_cell.length_a   1.000
_cell.length_b   1.000
_cell.length_c   1.000
_cell.angle_alpha   90.00
_cell.angle_beta   90.00
_cell.angle_gamma   90.00
#
_symmetry.space_group_name_H-M   'P 1'
#
loop_
_entity.id
_entity.type
_entity.pdbx_description
1 polymer ?
#
loop_
_entity_poly.entity_id
_entity_poly.type
_entity_poly.pdbx_seq_one_letter_code
_entity_poly.pdbx_strand_id
1 'polypeptide(L)'
;MSNLVWHLIEPILTHLSAVSQVLLGILTAVLGLILLLRGRKLYWLLVGVVGFFAGIYLGLRFVTAGGWLHWALVLGAGIVAVILAKLAQRLMVILAAVLVFASVGYTLLPYAWPAVTRYLAAALLGLAGMFLALKLFDWALIIGSSVAGAWMLYGAMPMLARVDGTTLTLFGRSLPLVLAGLALLGTLFQWMTYKLGG
;
A
#
# COMPACT_ATOMS: atom_id res chain seq x y z
N MET A 1 9.52 49.69 -16.60
CA MET A 1 10.57 48.92 -15.91
C MET A 1 10.17 47.48 -15.61
N SER A 2 8.88 47.14 -15.47
CA SER A 2 8.39 45.77 -15.22
C SER A 2 8.72 44.74 -16.32
N ASN A 3 8.67 45.12 -17.60
CA ASN A 3 8.81 44.16 -18.72
C ASN A 3 10.27 43.70 -18.95
N LEU A 4 11.26 44.54 -18.63
CA LEU A 4 12.69 44.19 -18.71
C LEU A 4 13.08 43.20 -17.61
N VAL A 5 12.57 43.41 -16.40
CA VAL A 5 12.79 42.49 -15.27
C VAL A 5 12.16 41.13 -15.56
N TRP A 6 10.96 41.10 -16.16
CA TRP A 6 10.29 39.85 -16.52
C TRP A 6 11.06 39.03 -17.56
N HIS A 7 11.56 39.64 -18.63
CA HIS A 7 12.36 38.93 -19.64
C HIS A 7 13.72 38.39 -19.14
N LEU A 8 14.31 38.99 -18.10
CA LEU A 8 15.52 38.47 -17.46
C LEU A 8 15.22 37.30 -16.52
N ILE A 9 14.03 37.27 -15.91
CA ILE A 9 13.64 36.28 -14.91
C ILE A 9 13.02 35.02 -15.54
N GLU A 10 12.26 35.16 -16.62
CA GLU A 10 11.61 34.05 -17.34
C GLU A 10 12.55 32.87 -17.68
N PRO A 11 13.75 33.08 -18.26
CA PRO A 11 14.67 31.96 -18.52
C PRO A 11 15.12 31.28 -17.23
N ILE A 12 15.37 32.04 -16.16
CA ILE A 12 15.80 31.49 -14.87
C ILE A 12 14.68 30.62 -14.26
N LEU A 13 13.42 31.08 -14.32
CA LEU A 13 12.27 30.34 -13.81
C LEU A 13 11.99 29.05 -14.61
N THR A 14 12.16 29.08 -15.93
CA THR A 14 11.98 27.89 -16.78
C THR A 14 13.07 26.84 -16.54
N HIS A 15 14.31 27.25 -16.27
CA HIS A 15 15.37 26.33 -15.85
C HIS A 15 15.13 25.75 -14.45
N LEU A 16 14.72 26.56 -13.48
CA LEU A 16 14.42 26.10 -12.12
C LEU A 16 13.25 25.10 -12.07
N SER A 17 12.19 25.38 -12.83
CA SER A 17 11.04 24.47 -12.93
C SER A 17 11.37 23.17 -13.68
N ALA A 18 12.23 23.22 -14.69
CA ALA A 18 12.71 22.01 -15.36
C ALA A 18 13.53 21.11 -14.41
N VAL A 19 14.44 21.71 -13.62
CA VAL A 19 15.23 20.97 -12.63
C VAL A 19 14.33 20.34 -11.57
N SER A 20 13.35 21.09 -11.04
CA SER A 20 12.43 20.54 -10.02
C SER A 20 11.57 19.40 -10.57
N GLN A 21 11.08 19.49 -11.81
CA GLN A 21 10.30 18.41 -12.45
C GLN A 21 11.13 17.14 -12.63
N VAL A 22 12.38 17.25 -13.10
CA VAL A 22 13.24 16.08 -13.27
C VAL A 22 13.58 15.44 -11.93
N LEU A 23 13.88 16.24 -10.90
CA LEU A 23 14.14 15.73 -9.55
C LEU A 23 12.93 14.98 -8.98
N LEU A 24 11.72 15.55 -9.15
CA LEU A 24 10.48 14.89 -8.74
C LEU A 24 10.22 13.60 -9.54
N GLY A 25 10.53 13.59 -10.84
CA GLY A 25 10.44 12.41 -11.69
C GLY A 25 11.38 11.28 -11.26
N ILE A 26 12.65 11.60 -10.94
CA ILE A 26 13.61 10.62 -10.42
C ILE A 26 13.14 10.06 -9.08
N LEU A 27 12.73 10.93 -8.15
CA LEU A 27 12.25 10.52 -6.83
C LEU A 27 11.03 9.58 -6.94
N THR A 28 10.04 9.96 -7.76
CA THR A 28 8.83 9.16 -7.98
C THR A 28 9.14 7.82 -8.64
N ALA A 29 10.06 7.78 -9.60
CA ALA A 29 10.49 6.53 -10.23
C ALA A 29 11.21 5.60 -9.23
N VAL A 30 12.12 6.13 -8.41
CA VAL A 30 12.83 5.35 -7.38
C VAL A 30 11.85 4.79 -6.35
N LEU A 31 10.93 5.61 -5.85
CA LEU A 31 9.90 5.17 -4.91
C LEU A 31 9.00 4.10 -5.54
N GLY A 32 8.58 4.30 -6.80
CA GLY A 32 7.80 3.33 -7.56
C GLY A 32 8.52 1.99 -7.72
N LEU A 33 9.82 2.02 -8.00
CA LEU A 33 10.64 0.80 -8.10
C LEU A 33 10.78 0.08 -6.75
N ILE A 34 11.00 0.81 -5.66
CA ILE A 34 11.06 0.23 -4.30
C ILE A 34 9.71 -0.40 -3.94
N LEU A 35 8.59 0.25 -4.24
CA LEU A 35 7.23 -0.30 -4.07
C LEU A 35 7.02 -1.56 -4.91
N LEU A 36 7.47 -1.55 -6.17
CA LEU A 36 7.31 -2.67 -7.08
C LEU A 36 8.16 -3.90 -6.68
N LEU A 37 9.30 -3.71 -6.00
CA LEU A 37 10.19 -4.80 -5.59
C LEU A 37 10.04 -5.24 -4.12
N ARG A 38 9.72 -4.31 -3.21
CA ARG A 38 9.65 -4.53 -1.75
C ARG A 38 8.27 -4.26 -1.14
N GLY A 39 7.26 -4.16 -1.97
CA GLY A 39 5.90 -3.79 -1.59
C GLY A 39 5.31 -4.50 -0.38
N ARG A 40 5.44 -5.84 -0.30
CA ARG A 40 5.00 -6.61 0.87
C ARG A 40 5.67 -6.10 2.16
N LYS A 41 6.99 -5.89 2.15
CA LYS A 41 7.74 -5.41 3.33
C LYS A 41 7.38 -3.97 3.69
N LEU A 42 7.09 -3.13 2.70
CA LEU A 42 6.64 -1.74 2.92
C LEU A 42 5.29 -1.68 3.63
N TYR A 43 4.37 -2.57 3.30
CA TYR A 43 3.10 -2.66 4.02
C TYR A 43 3.32 -2.99 5.52
N TRP A 44 4.16 -3.98 5.82
CA TRP A 44 4.52 -4.29 7.21
C TRP A 44 5.21 -3.13 7.93
N LEU A 45 6.01 -2.36 7.20
CA LEU A 45 6.67 -1.16 7.71
C LEU A 45 5.64 -0.06 7.99
N LEU A 46 4.70 0.20 7.08
CA LEU A 46 3.63 1.18 7.26
C LEU A 46 2.75 0.86 8.46
N VAL A 47 2.27 -0.38 8.57
CA VAL A 47 1.48 -0.82 9.73
C VAL A 47 2.29 -0.67 11.03
N GLY A 48 3.58 -1.01 11.00
CA GLY A 48 4.46 -0.83 12.13
C GLY A 48 4.67 0.64 12.50
N VAL A 49 4.88 1.53 11.54
CA VAL A 49 5.05 2.97 11.78
C VAL A 49 3.77 3.57 12.36
N VAL A 50 2.60 3.27 11.78
CA VAL A 50 1.31 3.75 12.31
C VAL A 50 1.07 3.23 13.73
N GLY A 51 1.33 1.93 13.97
CA GLY A 51 1.25 1.34 15.31
C GLY A 51 2.21 1.99 16.30
N PHE A 52 3.45 2.26 15.89
CA PHE A 52 4.46 2.90 16.71
C PHE A 52 4.06 4.32 17.12
N PHE A 53 3.60 5.14 16.16
CA PHE A 53 3.13 6.49 16.45
C PHE A 53 1.87 6.48 17.32
N ALA A 54 0.94 5.55 17.11
CA ALA A 54 -0.21 5.39 18.00
C ALA A 54 0.22 5.02 19.42
N GLY A 55 1.19 4.11 19.58
CA GLY A 55 1.75 3.73 20.87
C GLY A 55 2.50 4.85 21.57
N ILE A 56 3.29 5.65 20.84
CA ILE A 56 3.92 6.88 21.36
C ILE A 56 2.84 7.87 21.79
N TYR A 57 1.82 8.12 20.96
CA TYR A 57 0.77 9.08 21.27
C TYR A 57 0.02 8.69 22.56
N LEU A 58 -0.33 7.41 22.70
CA LEU A 58 -0.91 6.87 23.93
C LEU A 58 0.08 6.99 25.10
N GLY A 59 1.35 6.64 24.89
CA GLY A 59 2.41 6.77 25.89
C GLY A 59 2.54 8.19 26.41
N LEU A 60 2.64 9.19 25.52
CA LEU A 60 2.75 10.60 25.89
C LEU A 60 1.53 11.09 26.67
N ARG A 61 0.34 10.53 26.39
CA ARG A 61 -0.90 10.96 27.03
C ARG A 61 -1.15 10.32 28.39
N PHE A 62 -0.71 9.08 28.60
CA PHE A 62 -1.00 8.31 29.81
C PHE A 62 0.21 8.08 30.73
N VAL A 63 1.45 8.23 30.24
CA VAL A 63 2.66 8.06 31.05
C VAL A 63 3.05 9.39 31.69
N THR A 64 2.85 9.49 32.99
CA THR A 64 3.28 10.63 33.81
C THR A 64 4.53 10.28 34.63
N ALA A 65 5.62 9.95 33.93
CA ALA A 65 6.93 9.78 34.55
C ALA A 65 7.81 11.03 34.33
N GLY A 66 8.79 11.26 35.20
CA GLY A 66 9.77 12.34 35.09
C GLY A 66 11.10 11.88 34.50
N GLY A 67 11.77 12.77 33.76
CA GLY A 67 13.13 12.55 33.25
C GLY A 67 13.24 11.50 32.14
N TRP A 68 14.38 10.80 32.08
CA TRP A 68 14.69 9.80 31.05
C TRP A 68 13.74 8.59 31.06
N LEU A 69 13.15 8.27 32.22
CA LEU A 69 12.20 7.18 32.38
C LEU A 69 10.90 7.41 31.58
N HIS A 70 10.48 8.68 31.42
CA HIS A 70 9.34 9.04 30.58
C HIS A 70 9.55 8.58 29.13
N TRP A 71 10.67 8.97 28.54
CA TRP A 71 10.99 8.62 27.16
C TRP A 71 11.17 7.11 26.97
N ALA A 72 11.79 6.42 27.95
CA ALA A 72 11.93 4.97 27.90
C ALA A 72 10.57 4.24 27.86
N LEU A 73 9.62 4.67 28.69
CA LEU A 73 8.27 4.09 28.72
C LEU A 73 7.45 4.43 27.48
N VAL A 74 7.54 5.66 26.96
CA VAL A 74 6.86 6.09 25.74
C VAL A 74 7.36 5.32 24.51
N LEU A 75 8.69 5.15 24.39
CA LEU A 75 9.28 4.35 23.32
C LEU A 75 8.91 2.86 23.46
N GLY A 76 8.92 2.34 24.68
CA GLY A 76 8.45 0.98 24.98
C GLY A 76 7.01 0.75 24.56
N ALA A 77 6.11 1.69 24.88
CA ALA A 77 4.70 1.65 24.45
C ALA A 77 4.57 1.67 22.92
N GLY A 78 5.40 2.45 22.22
CA GLY A 78 5.51 2.43 20.76
C GLY A 78 5.85 1.03 20.22
N ILE A 79 6.87 0.37 20.77
CA ILE A 79 7.29 -0.97 20.34
C ILE A 79 6.18 -2.01 20.59
N VAL A 80 5.55 -1.98 21.76
CA VAL A 80 4.43 -2.87 22.09
C VAL A 80 3.27 -2.66 21.11
N ALA A 81 2.98 -1.40 20.76
CA ALA A 81 1.92 -1.05 19.82
C ALA A 81 2.22 -1.56 18.39
N VAL A 82 3.48 -1.64 17.95
CA VAL A 82 3.84 -2.29 16.67
C VAL A 82 3.42 -3.75 16.64
N ILE A 83 3.69 -4.48 17.72
CA ILE A 83 3.35 -5.90 17.84
C ILE A 83 1.83 -6.06 17.84
N LEU A 84 1.13 -5.24 18.63
CA LEU A 84 -0.33 -5.21 18.68
C LEU A 84 -0.95 -4.85 17.33
N ALA A 85 -0.38 -3.90 16.59
CA ALA A 85 -0.89 -3.51 15.27
C ALA A 85 -0.84 -4.68 14.28
N LYS A 86 0.28 -5.43 14.25
CA LYS A 86 0.40 -6.64 13.42
C LYS A 86 -0.64 -7.70 13.79
N LEU A 87 -0.87 -7.90 15.09
CA LEU A 87 -1.86 -8.86 15.57
C LEU A 87 -3.28 -8.41 15.21
N ALA A 88 -3.64 -7.16 15.50
CA ALA A 88 -4.94 -6.58 15.21
C ALA A 88 -5.26 -6.66 13.71
N GLN A 89 -4.29 -6.34 12.86
CA GLN A 89 -4.46 -6.44 11.41
C GLN A 89 -4.79 -7.87 10.96
N ARG A 90 -4.06 -8.88 11.47
CA ARG A 90 -4.34 -10.28 11.12
C ARG A 90 -5.71 -10.73 11.62
N LEU A 91 -6.10 -10.32 12.83
CA LEU A 91 -7.42 -10.60 13.39
C LEU A 91 -8.53 -9.94 12.57
N MET A 92 -8.36 -8.68 12.15
CA MET A 92 -9.34 -7.97 11.32
C MET A 92 -9.59 -8.68 9.99
N VAL A 93 -8.53 -9.17 9.33
CA VAL A 93 -8.68 -9.94 8.08
C VAL A 93 -9.45 -11.24 8.32
N ILE A 94 -9.13 -11.97 9.40
CA ILE A 94 -9.81 -13.20 9.78
C ILE A 94 -11.30 -12.93 10.04
N LEU A 95 -11.62 -11.96 10.88
CA LEU A 95 -12.99 -11.64 11.27
C LEU A 95 -13.80 -11.16 10.06
N ALA A 96 -13.24 -10.27 9.24
CA ALA A 96 -13.89 -9.82 8.03
C ALA A 96 -14.19 -10.98 7.07
N ALA A 97 -13.23 -11.87 6.86
CA ALA A 97 -13.41 -13.04 6.01
C ALA A 97 -14.49 -13.98 6.54
N VAL A 98 -14.44 -14.36 7.81
CA VAL A 98 -15.46 -15.24 8.40
C VAL A 98 -16.85 -14.63 8.24
N LEU A 99 -17.02 -13.35 8.56
CA LEU A 99 -18.32 -12.67 8.44
C LEU A 99 -18.82 -12.62 6.99
N VAL A 100 -17.97 -12.23 6.04
CA VAL A 100 -18.34 -12.15 4.63
C VAL A 100 -18.70 -13.54 4.09
N PHE A 101 -17.83 -14.54 4.24
CA PHE A 101 -18.08 -15.86 3.69
C PHE A 101 -19.23 -16.60 4.40
N ALA A 102 -19.39 -16.43 5.72
CA ALA A 102 -20.55 -16.97 6.43
C ALA A 102 -21.85 -16.31 5.97
N SER A 103 -21.85 -15.00 5.72
CA SER A 103 -23.02 -14.30 5.19
C SER A 103 -23.40 -14.80 3.80
N VAL A 104 -22.41 -15.05 2.93
CA VAL A 104 -22.60 -15.63 1.60
C VAL A 104 -23.19 -17.03 1.70
N GLY A 105 -22.66 -17.87 2.60
CA GLY A 105 -23.22 -19.19 2.88
C GLY A 105 -24.65 -19.10 3.40
N TYR A 106 -24.95 -18.12 4.24
CA TYR A 106 -26.29 -17.91 4.76
C TYR A 106 -27.26 -17.42 3.67
N THR A 107 -26.87 -16.52 2.76
CA THR A 107 -27.76 -15.94 1.74
C THR A 107 -27.98 -16.83 0.53
N LEU A 108 -26.99 -17.63 0.12
CA LEU A 108 -27.07 -18.45 -1.10
C LEU A 108 -27.65 -19.86 -0.88
N LEU A 109 -27.60 -20.40 0.35
CA LEU A 109 -28.13 -21.74 0.65
C LEU A 109 -29.64 -21.85 1.03
N PRO A 110 -30.45 -20.80 1.24
CA PRO A 110 -31.85 -20.97 1.65
C PRO A 110 -32.74 -21.62 0.59
N TYR A 111 -32.33 -21.62 -0.69
CA TYR A 111 -33.08 -22.30 -1.75
C TYR A 111 -32.84 -23.80 -1.82
N ALA A 112 -31.81 -24.32 -1.12
CA ALA A 112 -31.40 -25.71 -1.25
C ALA A 112 -31.71 -26.54 0.00
N TRP A 113 -31.51 -26.02 1.23
CA TRP A 113 -31.37 -26.86 2.43
C TRP A 113 -32.16 -26.43 3.69
N PRO A 114 -32.42 -27.37 4.62
CA PRO A 114 -33.01 -27.10 5.94
C PRO A 114 -32.19 -26.15 6.82
N ALA A 115 -32.86 -25.51 7.79
CA ALA A 115 -32.28 -24.45 8.63
C ALA A 115 -31.00 -24.87 9.39
N VAL A 116 -30.95 -26.06 9.99
CA VAL A 116 -29.77 -26.55 10.75
C VAL A 116 -28.58 -26.75 9.81
N THR A 117 -28.83 -27.36 8.64
CA THR A 117 -27.80 -27.60 7.61
C THR A 117 -27.26 -26.29 7.03
N ARG A 118 -28.10 -25.25 6.93
CA ARG A 118 -27.71 -23.90 6.50
C ARG A 118 -26.75 -23.22 7.47
N TYR A 119 -26.99 -23.29 8.78
CA TYR A 119 -26.08 -22.69 9.77
C TYR A 119 -24.72 -23.41 9.79
N LEU A 120 -24.73 -24.76 9.71
CA LEU A 120 -23.51 -25.55 9.61
C LEU A 120 -22.72 -25.20 8.34
N ALA A 121 -23.38 -25.14 7.19
CA ALA A 121 -22.74 -24.78 5.93
C ALA A 121 -22.19 -23.35 5.93
N ALA A 122 -22.92 -22.38 6.50
CA ALA A 122 -22.44 -21.01 6.67
C ALA A 122 -21.19 -20.94 7.57
N ALA A 123 -21.17 -21.68 8.68
CA ALA A 123 -20.00 -21.75 9.55
C ALA A 123 -18.79 -22.38 8.85
N LEU A 124 -19.00 -23.47 8.11
CA LEU A 124 -17.94 -24.12 7.31
C LEU A 124 -17.43 -23.19 6.20
N LEU A 125 -18.31 -22.47 5.51
CA LEU A 125 -17.91 -21.48 4.51
C LEU A 125 -17.12 -20.33 5.14
N GLY A 126 -17.53 -19.85 6.32
CA GLY A 126 -16.82 -18.82 7.06
C GLY A 126 -15.40 -19.26 7.44
N LEU A 127 -15.25 -20.49 7.96
CA LEU A 127 -13.95 -21.08 8.28
C LEU A 127 -13.08 -21.26 7.03
N ALA A 128 -13.65 -21.79 5.93
CA ALA A 128 -12.94 -21.90 4.66
C ALA A 128 -12.50 -20.52 4.14
N GLY A 129 -13.38 -19.53 4.25
CA GLY A 129 -13.13 -18.13 3.92
C GLY A 129 -11.98 -17.53 4.72
N MET A 130 -11.86 -17.83 6.01
CA MET A 130 -10.73 -17.42 6.84
C MET A 130 -9.40 -17.92 6.28
N PHE A 131 -9.28 -19.23 6.02
CA PHE A 131 -8.05 -19.81 5.48
C PHE A 131 -7.70 -19.21 4.12
N LEU A 132 -8.71 -19.06 3.27
CA LEU A 132 -8.55 -18.50 1.94
C LEU A 132 -8.11 -17.03 2.00
N ALA A 133 -8.73 -16.22 2.85
CA ALA A 133 -8.41 -14.81 3.02
C ALA A 133 -7.01 -14.60 3.60
N LEU A 134 -6.57 -15.40 4.57
CA LEU A 134 -5.20 -15.33 5.09
C LEU A 134 -4.16 -15.55 3.99
N LYS A 135 -4.41 -16.52 3.10
CA LYS A 135 -3.53 -16.80 1.97
C LYS A 135 -3.63 -15.69 0.91
N LEU A 136 -4.84 -15.28 0.56
CA LEU A 136 -5.09 -14.23 -0.45
C LEU A 136 -4.56 -12.87 0.02
N PHE A 137 -4.54 -12.58 1.31
CA PHE A 137 -4.10 -11.28 1.81
C PHE A 137 -2.62 -11.04 1.50
N ASP A 138 -1.75 -12.03 1.67
CA ASP A 138 -0.35 -11.92 1.25
C ASP A 138 -0.24 -11.67 -0.27
N TRP A 139 -1.05 -12.33 -1.08
CA TRP A 139 -1.11 -12.10 -2.53
C TRP A 139 -1.66 -10.71 -2.88
N ALA A 140 -2.68 -10.24 -2.17
CA ALA A 140 -3.26 -8.92 -2.35
C ALA A 140 -2.24 -7.82 -2.05
N LEU A 141 -1.37 -8.01 -1.05
CA LEU A 141 -0.27 -7.09 -0.76
C LEU A 141 0.76 -7.06 -1.90
N ILE A 142 1.12 -8.22 -2.44
CA ILE A 142 2.04 -8.33 -3.58
C ILE A 142 1.45 -7.57 -4.78
N ILE A 143 0.24 -7.95 -5.20
CA ILE A 143 -0.46 -7.36 -6.35
C ILE A 143 -0.68 -5.86 -6.15
N GLY A 144 -1.23 -5.46 -5.02
CA GLY A 144 -1.51 -4.05 -4.72
C GLY A 144 -0.24 -3.19 -4.74
N SER A 145 0.87 -3.72 -4.24
CA SER A 145 2.14 -3.01 -4.28
C SER A 145 2.75 -2.91 -5.68
N SER A 146 2.62 -3.96 -6.51
CA SER A 146 3.08 -3.92 -7.89
C SER A 146 2.25 -2.95 -8.73
N VAL A 147 0.93 -2.89 -8.50
CA VAL A 147 0.05 -1.92 -9.16
C VAL A 147 0.38 -0.49 -8.71
N ALA A 148 0.54 -0.24 -7.42
CA ALA A 148 0.92 1.07 -6.89
C ALA A 148 2.30 1.52 -7.40
N GLY A 149 3.29 0.61 -7.42
CA GLY A 149 4.62 0.88 -7.97
C GLY A 149 4.59 1.18 -9.47
N ALA A 150 3.82 0.40 -10.24
CA ALA A 150 3.62 0.63 -11.67
C ALA A 150 2.95 1.99 -11.93
N TRP A 151 1.97 2.38 -11.10
CA TRP A 151 1.31 3.68 -11.18
C TRP A 151 2.28 4.85 -10.97
N MET A 152 3.14 4.76 -9.96
CA MET A 152 4.16 5.78 -9.68
C MET A 152 5.22 5.86 -10.79
N LEU A 153 5.68 4.71 -11.29
CA LEU A 153 6.63 4.65 -12.40
C LEU A 153 6.04 5.27 -13.67
N TYR A 154 4.77 4.99 -13.97
CA TYR A 154 4.07 5.59 -15.10
C TYR A 154 3.94 7.11 -14.94
N GLY A 155 3.58 7.59 -13.75
CA GLY A 155 3.48 9.03 -13.45
C GLY A 155 4.82 9.78 -13.53
N ALA A 156 5.94 9.09 -13.31
CA ALA A 156 7.28 9.67 -13.43
C ALA A 156 7.73 9.89 -14.88
N MET A 157 7.25 9.09 -15.83
CA MET A 157 7.70 9.12 -17.23
C MET A 157 7.52 10.48 -17.92
N PRO A 158 6.35 11.15 -17.85
CA PRO A 158 6.18 12.48 -18.44
C PRO A 158 7.09 13.54 -17.83
N MET A 159 7.38 13.43 -16.53
CA MET A 159 8.27 14.34 -15.80
C MET A 159 9.73 14.18 -16.20
N LEU A 160 10.13 12.96 -16.59
CA LEU A 160 11.49 12.62 -17.02
C LEU A 160 11.73 12.90 -18.52
N ALA A 161 10.75 12.62 -19.37
CA ALA A 161 10.91 12.67 -20.83
C ALA A 161 10.47 14.00 -21.46
N ARG A 162 10.04 15.00 -20.67
CA ARG A 162 9.62 16.34 -21.13
C ARG A 162 8.70 16.25 -22.35
N VAL A 163 7.62 15.50 -22.19
CA VAL A 163 6.80 14.94 -23.27
C VAL A 163 5.75 15.95 -23.76
N ASP A 164 5.64 16.13 -25.08
CA ASP A 164 4.64 16.99 -25.73
C ASP A 164 3.19 16.49 -25.55
N GLY A 165 2.22 17.40 -25.61
CA GLY A 165 0.80 17.13 -25.34
C GLY A 165 0.16 16.04 -26.20
N THR A 166 0.63 15.85 -27.44
CA THR A 166 0.19 14.77 -28.33
C THR A 166 0.66 13.40 -27.85
N THR A 167 1.91 13.28 -27.42
CA THR A 167 2.48 12.05 -26.87
C THR A 167 1.87 11.70 -25.51
N LEU A 168 1.45 12.69 -24.70
CA LEU A 168 0.66 12.49 -23.47
C LEU A 168 -0.70 11.82 -23.72
N THR A 169 -1.40 12.16 -24.82
CA THR A 169 -2.69 11.50 -25.14
C THR A 169 -2.52 10.04 -25.57
N LEU A 170 -1.46 9.73 -26.31
CA LEU A 170 -1.10 8.36 -26.69
C LEU A 170 -0.63 7.56 -25.47
N PHE A 171 0.14 8.17 -24.58
CA PHE A 171 0.52 7.60 -23.29
C PHE A 171 -0.71 7.28 -22.45
N GLY A 172 -1.67 8.20 -22.37
CA GLY A 172 -2.91 8.01 -21.60
C GLY A 172 -3.77 6.85 -22.11
N ARG A 173 -3.74 6.57 -23.42
CA ARG A 173 -4.44 5.41 -24.02
C ARG A 173 -3.73 4.08 -23.77
N SER A 174 -2.40 4.06 -23.70
CA SER A 174 -1.62 2.85 -23.38
C SER A 174 -1.47 2.59 -21.88
N LEU A 175 -1.89 3.55 -21.04
CA LEU A 175 -1.86 3.50 -19.57
C LEU A 175 -2.31 2.14 -18.98
N PRO A 176 -3.49 1.59 -19.29
CA PRO A 176 -3.92 0.32 -18.70
C PRO A 176 -3.04 -0.87 -19.11
N LEU A 177 -2.52 -0.88 -20.34
CA LEU A 177 -1.66 -1.96 -20.85
C LEU A 177 -0.25 -1.91 -20.22
N VAL A 178 0.33 -0.72 -20.11
CA VAL A 178 1.66 -0.53 -19.49
C VAL A 178 1.60 -0.82 -18.00
N LEU A 179 0.55 -0.35 -17.31
CA LEU A 179 0.34 -0.67 -15.89
C LEU A 179 0.12 -2.15 -15.67
N ALA A 180 -0.71 -2.80 -16.49
CA ALA A 180 -0.91 -4.25 -16.41
C ALA A 180 0.41 -5.00 -16.65
N GLY A 181 1.18 -4.64 -17.69
CA GLY A 181 2.47 -5.26 -17.97
C GLY A 181 3.49 -5.10 -16.85
N LEU A 182 3.66 -3.88 -16.32
CA LEU A 182 4.57 -3.61 -15.20
C LEU A 182 4.10 -4.27 -13.91
N ALA A 183 2.80 -4.28 -13.62
CA ALA A 183 2.25 -4.95 -12.44
C ALA A 183 2.42 -6.47 -12.55
N LEU A 184 2.22 -7.06 -13.73
CA LEU A 184 2.47 -8.50 -13.96
C LEU A 184 3.94 -8.86 -13.81
N LEU A 185 4.86 -8.06 -14.34
CA LEU A 185 6.31 -8.27 -14.14
C LEU A 185 6.70 -8.12 -12.67
N GLY A 186 6.18 -7.10 -11.98
CA GLY A 186 6.41 -6.88 -10.56
C GLY A 186 5.91 -8.05 -9.71
N THR A 187 4.69 -8.53 -9.96
CA THR A 187 4.11 -9.66 -9.25
C THR A 187 4.87 -10.96 -9.49
N LEU A 188 5.28 -11.24 -10.73
CA LEU A 188 6.12 -12.40 -11.07
C LEU A 188 7.47 -12.34 -10.37
N PHE A 189 8.12 -11.18 -10.36
CA PHE A 189 9.41 -11.00 -9.69
C PHE A 189 9.31 -11.20 -8.17
N GLN A 190 8.31 -10.57 -7.54
CA GLN A 190 8.04 -10.74 -6.11
C GLN A 190 7.67 -12.20 -5.77
N TRP A 191 6.97 -12.90 -6.66
CA TRP A 191 6.63 -14.32 -6.48
C TRP A 191 7.86 -15.24 -6.57
N MET A 192 8.75 -15.02 -7.54
CA MET A 192 10.00 -15.79 -7.64
C MET A 192 10.88 -15.61 -6.41
N THR A 193 11.03 -14.37 -5.92
CA THR A 193 11.80 -14.10 -4.70
C THR A 193 11.12 -14.67 -3.45
N TYR A 194 9.79 -14.73 -3.40
CA TYR A 194 9.05 -15.40 -2.33
C TYR A 194 9.34 -16.90 -2.28
N LYS A 195 9.37 -17.58 -3.43
CA LYS A 195 9.56 -19.04 -3.50
C LYS A 195 11.01 -19.48 -3.24
N LEU A 196 11.99 -18.60 -3.49
CA LEU A 196 13.42 -18.89 -3.33
C LEU A 196 13.98 -18.50 -1.95
N GLY A 197 13.26 -17.68 -1.18
CA GLY A 197 13.73 -17.12 0.10
C GLY A 197 13.01 -17.64 1.34
N GLY A 198 12.16 -18.67 1.21
CA GLY A 198 11.52 -19.38 2.31
C GLY A 198 11.94 -20.83 2.31
#